data_AF-A0A423ILC8-F1
#
_entry.id   AF-A0A423ILC8-F1
#
_cell.length_a   1.000
_cell.length_b   1.000
_cell.length_c   1.000
_cell.angle_alpha   90.00
_cell.angle_beta   90.00
_cell.angle_gamma   90.00
#
_symmetry.space_group_name_H-M   'P 1'
#
loop_
_entity.id
_entity.type
_entity.pdbx_description
1 polymer ?
#
loop_
_entity_poly.entity_id
_entity_poly.type
_entity_poly.pdbx_seq_one_letter_code
_entity_poly.pdbx_strand_id
1 'polypeptide(L)'
;MAERQYRKLQGMELAFVSGVLEENSFERAIGYSVTFRMSLDFTHFVHMANQYIEDYLNNPLNAIRPELEGLAYHYSYNYLFGAAGSIGNSLALFEVFTDPLYYMAEWSAGTLQRRYGKPEFAVVDGKLQVTSRMDFRRKDKRPMLIGDLPIIQFGWALNLMQGHEFSLPLIAPATAVVLGYAEEDFVAAEGTRMRRGTRYMVGRELQFGAINPEQILTAG
;
A
#
# COMPACT_ATOMS: atom_id res chain seq x y z
N MET A 1 20.12 -6.35 10.98
CA MET A 1 18.79 -5.78 10.68
C MET A 1 17.78 -6.51 11.53
N ALA A 2 17.05 -5.82 12.40
CA ALA A 2 15.94 -6.43 13.12
C ALA A 2 14.89 -6.88 12.09
N GLU A 3 14.34 -8.08 12.27
CA GLU A 3 13.26 -8.59 11.43
C GLU A 3 12.06 -7.64 11.56
N ARG A 4 11.55 -7.12 10.43
CA ARG A 4 10.38 -6.23 10.44
C ARG A 4 9.18 -7.01 10.99
N GLN A 5 8.72 -6.63 12.17
CA GLN A 5 7.56 -7.26 12.79
C GLN A 5 6.28 -6.86 12.05
N TYR A 6 5.57 -7.83 11.51
CA TYR A 6 4.25 -7.65 10.91
C TYR A 6 3.18 -8.23 11.82
N ARG A 7 2.04 -7.57 11.93
CA ARG A 7 0.87 -8.02 12.68
C ARG A 7 -0.39 -7.77 11.88
N LYS A 8 -1.30 -8.74 11.92
CA LYS A 8 -2.65 -8.51 11.42
C LYS A 8 -3.36 -7.54 12.35
N LEU A 9 -3.94 -6.50 11.77
CA LEU A 9 -4.81 -5.58 12.48
C LEU A 9 -6.27 -5.97 12.26
N GLN A 10 -6.96 -6.31 13.36
CA GLN A 10 -8.38 -6.59 13.32
C GLN A 10 -9.17 -5.37 12.84
N GLY A 11 -10.13 -5.60 11.93
CA GLY A 11 -10.93 -4.53 11.30
C GLY A 11 -10.22 -3.80 10.17
N MET A 12 -9.02 -4.23 9.78
CA MET A 12 -8.33 -3.78 8.58
C MET A 12 -8.69 -4.68 7.39
N GLU A 13 -9.22 -4.11 6.32
CA GLU A 13 -9.70 -4.87 5.15
C GLU A 13 -9.40 -4.14 3.85
N LEU A 14 -9.21 -4.91 2.78
CA LEU A 14 -9.01 -4.43 1.41
C LEU A 14 -10.03 -5.10 0.48
N ALA A 15 -11.00 -4.31 0.00
CA ALA A 15 -12.11 -4.77 -0.83
C ALA A 15 -12.03 -4.16 -2.23
N PHE A 16 -12.02 -5.00 -3.26
CA PHE A 16 -12.02 -4.55 -4.64
C PHE A 16 -13.34 -3.86 -5.00
N VAL A 17 -13.26 -2.77 -5.76
CA VAL A 17 -14.43 -2.01 -6.25
C VAL A 17 -14.52 -2.11 -7.76
N SER A 18 -13.45 -1.77 -8.47
CA SER A 18 -13.39 -1.82 -9.93
C SER A 18 -11.97 -1.85 -10.43
N GLY A 19 -11.79 -2.24 -11.69
CA GLY A 19 -10.49 -2.15 -12.34
C GLY A 19 -10.60 -2.26 -13.85
N VAL A 20 -9.55 -1.82 -14.52
CA VAL A 20 -9.40 -1.90 -15.97
C VAL A 20 -7.93 -2.17 -16.30
N LEU A 21 -7.68 -3.04 -17.29
CA LEU A 21 -6.38 -3.24 -17.90
C LEU A 21 -6.38 -2.60 -19.29
N GLU A 22 -5.39 -1.76 -19.55
CA GLU A 22 -5.31 -0.96 -20.77
C GLU A 22 -3.93 -1.09 -21.41
N GLU A 23 -3.92 -1.05 -22.74
CA GLU A 23 -2.69 -0.81 -23.49
C GLU A 23 -2.39 0.69 -23.52
N ASN A 24 -1.13 1.05 -23.27
CA ASN A 24 -0.59 2.38 -23.52
C ASN A 24 0.44 2.29 -24.64
N SER A 25 -0.03 2.40 -25.88
CA SER A 25 0.83 2.25 -27.08
C SER A 25 1.87 3.38 -27.20
N PHE A 26 1.60 4.58 -26.67
CA PHE A 26 2.55 5.71 -26.68
C PHE A 26 3.81 5.38 -25.87
N GLU A 27 3.64 4.79 -24.69
CA GLU A 27 4.76 4.37 -23.84
C GLU A 27 5.19 2.91 -24.04
N ARG A 28 4.53 2.18 -24.95
CA ARG A 28 4.71 0.73 -25.18
C ARG A 28 4.56 -0.07 -23.88
N ALA A 29 3.58 0.34 -23.09
CA ALA A 29 3.32 -0.18 -21.77
C ALA A 29 1.95 -0.86 -21.73
N ILE A 30 1.76 -1.76 -20.78
CA ILE A 30 0.44 -2.21 -20.34
C ILE A 30 0.27 -1.71 -18.92
N GLY A 31 -0.86 -1.07 -18.63
CA GLY A 31 -1.16 -0.55 -17.31
C GLY A 31 -2.52 -1.03 -16.82
N TYR A 32 -2.65 -1.16 -15.52
CA TYR A 32 -3.97 -1.28 -14.89
C TYR A 32 -4.30 -0.02 -14.12
N SER A 33 -5.60 0.26 -14.02
CA SER A 33 -6.16 1.16 -13.02
C SER A 33 -7.13 0.37 -12.16
N VAL A 34 -7.00 0.44 -10.84
CA VAL A 34 -7.85 -0.30 -9.87
C VAL A 34 -8.31 0.61 -8.76
N THR A 35 -9.50 0.32 -8.26
CA THR A 35 -10.12 1.00 -7.13
C THR A 35 -10.36 -0.01 -6.03
N PHE A 36 -9.87 0.29 -4.83
CA PHE A 36 -10.10 -0.50 -3.63
C PHE A 36 -10.68 0.36 -2.53
N ARG A 37 -11.60 -0.24 -1.76
CA ARG A 37 -12.09 0.30 -0.49
C ARG A 37 -11.27 -0.30 0.65
N MET A 38 -10.69 0.57 1.46
CA MET A 38 -9.82 0.26 2.58
C MET A 38 -10.54 0.56 3.88
N SER A 39 -10.69 -0.45 4.72
CA SER A 39 -11.26 -0.30 6.06
C SER A 39 -10.15 -0.32 7.11
N LEU A 40 -10.38 0.41 8.20
CA LEU A 40 -9.55 0.42 9.40
C LEU A 40 -10.47 0.69 10.60
N ASP A 41 -10.47 -0.23 11.55
CA ASP A 41 -11.05 -0.02 12.87
C ASP A 41 -10.09 0.81 13.72
N PHE A 42 -10.48 2.04 14.01
CA PHE A 42 -9.64 2.99 14.72
C PHE A 42 -9.34 2.56 16.16
N THR A 43 -10.30 1.96 16.85
CA THR A 43 -10.15 1.53 18.24
C THR A 43 -9.12 0.41 18.33
N HIS A 44 -9.24 -0.59 17.46
CA HIS A 44 -8.26 -1.68 17.38
C HIS A 44 -6.88 -1.15 16.97
N PHE A 45 -6.83 -0.19 16.04
CA PHE A 45 -5.58 0.46 15.63
C PHE A 45 -4.89 1.15 16.81
N VAL A 46 -5.59 2.01 17.56
CA VAL A 46 -5.02 2.73 18.71
C VAL A 46 -4.53 1.75 19.77
N HIS A 47 -5.35 0.76 20.12
CA HIS A 47 -4.99 -0.24 21.11
C HIS A 47 -3.71 -1.00 20.70
N MET A 48 -3.64 -1.46 19.45
CA MET A 48 -2.49 -2.20 18.96
C MET A 48 -1.26 -1.29 18.81
N ALA A 49 -1.39 -0.07 18.30
CA ALA A 49 -0.29 0.88 18.18
C ALA A 49 0.37 1.16 19.53
N ASN A 50 -0.44 1.37 20.58
CA ASN A 50 0.04 1.64 21.94
C ASN A 50 0.72 0.43 22.60
N GLN A 51 0.51 -0.80 22.12
CA GLN A 51 1.27 -1.97 22.59
C GLN A 51 2.72 -1.95 22.09
N TYR A 52 2.99 -1.28 20.96
CA TYR A 52 4.31 -1.23 20.33
C TYR A 52 5.05 0.07 20.62
N ILE A 53 4.32 1.20 20.64
CA ILE A 53 4.86 2.52 20.94
C ILE A 53 3.87 3.18 21.90
N GLU A 54 4.28 3.37 23.15
CA GLU A 54 3.45 4.04 24.15
C GLU A 54 3.03 5.42 23.65
N ASP A 55 1.75 5.74 23.84
CA ASP A 55 1.15 7.03 23.49
C ASP A 55 1.37 7.43 22.01
N TYR A 56 1.28 6.45 21.10
CA TYR A 56 1.75 6.56 19.72
C TYR A 56 1.24 7.81 18.99
N LEU A 57 -0.07 8.07 19.05
CA LEU A 57 -0.72 9.18 18.34
C LEU A 57 -0.55 10.55 19.00
N ASN A 58 0.00 10.60 20.21
CA ASN A 58 0.16 11.84 20.97
C ASN A 58 1.60 12.35 20.94
N ASN A 59 2.55 11.56 20.48
CA ASN A 59 3.93 12.00 20.28
C ASN A 59 4.15 12.55 18.85
N PRO A 60 4.47 13.84 18.68
CA PRO A 60 4.67 14.45 17.36
C PRO A 60 5.87 13.91 16.58
N LEU A 61 6.83 13.27 17.26
CA LEU A 61 8.03 12.70 16.64
C LEU A 61 7.79 11.31 16.08
N ASN A 62 6.72 10.63 16.48
CA ASN A 62 6.32 9.39 15.84
C ASN A 62 5.95 9.66 14.39
N ALA A 63 6.09 8.63 13.57
CA ALA A 63 5.77 8.70 12.16
C ALA A 63 5.00 7.47 11.70
N ILE A 64 4.27 7.64 10.61
CA ILE A 64 3.51 6.59 9.96
C ILE A 64 3.85 6.57 8.47
N ARG A 65 3.91 5.38 7.88
CA ARG A 65 4.03 5.23 6.43
C ARG A 65 3.05 4.18 5.92
N PRO A 66 2.16 4.52 4.97
CA PRO A 66 1.31 3.51 4.36
C PRO A 66 2.16 2.61 3.44
N GLU A 67 1.92 1.30 3.51
CA GLU A 67 2.52 0.31 2.62
C GLU A 67 1.42 -0.22 1.68
N LEU A 68 1.43 0.32 0.46
CA LEU A 68 0.38 0.19 -0.56
C LEU A 68 0.88 -0.59 -1.78
N GLU A 69 1.50 -1.75 -1.58
CA GLU A 69 2.03 -2.58 -2.67
C GLU A 69 0.97 -2.77 -3.79
N GLY A 70 1.37 -2.60 -5.05
CA GLY A 70 0.45 -2.68 -6.21
C GLY A 70 -0.60 -1.57 -6.29
N LEU A 71 -0.65 -0.63 -5.35
CA LEU A 71 -1.54 0.52 -5.39
C LEU A 71 -0.72 1.80 -5.54
N ALA A 72 0.23 2.07 -4.65
CA ALA A 72 1.08 3.25 -4.73
C ALA A 72 2.42 3.07 -4.02
N TYR A 73 3.40 3.91 -4.37
CA TYR A 73 4.70 3.93 -3.71
C TYR A 73 4.90 5.23 -2.92
N HIS A 74 4.75 5.14 -1.59
CA HIS A 74 5.01 6.24 -0.67
C HIS A 74 6.52 6.30 -0.36
N TYR A 75 7.22 7.36 -0.79
CA TYR A 75 8.69 7.36 -0.74
C TYR A 75 9.29 7.78 0.60
N SER A 76 8.52 8.45 1.45
CA SER A 76 8.95 8.89 2.78
C SER A 76 8.06 8.31 3.87
N TYR A 77 8.22 8.76 5.11
CA TYR A 77 7.29 8.59 6.22
C TYR A 77 6.70 9.97 6.59
N ASN A 78 5.52 9.97 7.19
CA ASN A 78 4.85 11.17 7.65
C ASN A 78 4.95 11.24 9.16
N TYR A 79 5.67 12.24 9.67
CA TYR A 79 5.62 12.54 11.10
C TYR A 79 4.22 12.96 11.50
N LEU A 80 3.84 12.66 12.75
CA LEU A 80 2.55 13.07 13.28
C LEU A 80 2.51 14.58 13.54
N PHE A 81 3.65 15.21 13.91
CA PHE A 81 3.81 16.65 14.12
C PHE A 81 2.53 17.35 14.64
N GLY A 82 1.97 18.29 13.87
CA GLY A 82 0.80 19.09 14.27
C GLY A 82 -0.51 18.31 14.37
N ALA A 83 -0.55 17.06 13.89
CA ALA A 83 -1.71 16.18 14.05
C ALA A 83 -1.68 15.39 15.38
N ALA A 84 -0.53 15.33 16.06
CA ALA A 84 -0.41 14.60 17.32
C ALA A 84 -1.39 15.15 18.37
N GLY A 85 -2.08 14.26 19.08
CA GLY A 85 -3.14 14.63 20.03
C GLY A 85 -4.49 14.98 19.39
N SER A 86 -4.57 15.09 18.06
CA SER A 86 -5.79 15.47 17.33
C SER A 86 -6.34 14.34 16.43
N ILE A 87 -5.60 13.24 16.27
CA ILE A 87 -6.06 12.06 15.51
C ILE A 87 -7.02 11.25 16.38
N GLY A 88 -8.32 11.56 16.30
CA GLY A 88 -9.37 10.92 17.10
C GLY A 88 -10.23 9.88 16.36
N ASN A 89 -10.01 9.68 15.05
CA ASN A 89 -10.76 8.71 14.23
C ASN A 89 -9.97 8.33 12.96
N SER A 90 -10.48 7.34 12.21
CA SER A 90 -9.84 6.86 10.98
C SER A 90 -9.68 7.95 9.92
N LEU A 91 -10.62 8.88 9.79
CA LEU A 91 -10.55 9.94 8.77
C LEU A 91 -9.39 10.90 9.05
N ALA A 92 -9.27 11.37 10.30
CA ALA A 92 -8.14 12.19 10.73
C ALA A 92 -6.80 11.44 10.58
N LEU A 93 -6.78 10.13 10.79
CA LEU A 93 -5.59 9.32 10.56
C LEU A 93 -5.22 9.26 9.07
N PHE A 94 -6.20 9.11 8.18
CA PHE A 94 -5.98 9.03 6.74
C PHE A 94 -5.38 10.33 6.17
N GLU A 95 -5.83 11.48 6.65
CA GLU A 95 -5.32 12.80 6.24
C GLU A 95 -3.80 12.94 6.41
N VAL A 96 -3.18 12.19 7.33
CA VAL A 96 -1.73 12.20 7.57
C VAL A 96 -0.93 11.67 6.37
N PHE A 97 -1.52 10.81 5.54
CA PHE A 97 -0.78 10.12 4.48
C PHE A 97 -1.47 10.07 3.12
N THR A 98 -2.60 10.74 2.91
CA THR A 98 -3.32 10.76 1.63
C THR A 98 -2.87 11.87 0.68
N ASP A 99 -1.89 12.70 1.05
CA ASP A 99 -1.37 13.75 0.16
C ASP A 99 -0.62 13.10 -1.03
N PRO A 100 -1.07 13.32 -2.29
CA PRO A 100 -0.45 12.74 -3.49
C PRO A 100 1.01 13.19 -3.70
N LEU A 101 1.47 14.28 -3.07
CA LEU A 101 2.86 14.75 -3.16
C LEU A 101 3.86 13.76 -2.55
N TYR A 102 3.45 12.91 -1.61
CA TYR A 102 4.31 11.92 -0.97
C TYR A 102 4.44 10.58 -1.71
N TYR A 103 3.83 10.46 -2.89
CA TYR A 103 3.85 9.24 -3.70
C TYR A 103 4.73 9.41 -4.94
N MET A 104 5.60 8.45 -5.28
CA MET A 104 6.38 8.56 -6.52
C MET A 104 5.58 8.10 -7.72
N ALA A 105 5.91 8.69 -8.86
CA ALA A 105 5.40 8.29 -10.17
C ALA A 105 6.54 8.10 -11.19
N GLU A 106 7.69 7.62 -10.73
CA GLU A 106 8.86 7.37 -11.57
C GLU A 106 8.94 5.90 -12.02
N TRP A 107 9.57 5.68 -13.16
CA TRP A 107 9.84 4.33 -13.65
C TRP A 107 10.93 3.65 -12.82
N SER A 108 10.66 2.44 -12.37
CA SER A 108 11.65 1.61 -11.71
C SER A 108 12.81 1.25 -12.66
N ALA A 109 13.97 0.98 -12.08
CA ALA A 109 15.05 0.30 -12.77
C ALA A 109 14.67 -1.16 -13.09
N GLY A 110 15.48 -1.83 -13.92
CA GLY A 110 15.34 -3.25 -14.27
C GLY A 110 14.85 -3.51 -15.69
N THR A 111 14.75 -4.80 -16.06
CA THR A 111 14.33 -5.23 -17.41
C THR A 111 12.83 -5.07 -17.61
N LEU A 112 12.02 -5.46 -16.62
CA LEU A 112 10.60 -5.13 -16.53
C LEU A 112 10.49 -3.91 -15.62
N GLN A 113 10.26 -2.75 -16.21
CA GLN A 113 10.08 -1.49 -15.49
C GLN A 113 8.63 -1.35 -15.06
N ARG A 114 8.45 -0.77 -13.87
CA ARG A 114 7.15 -0.53 -13.25
C ARG A 114 7.05 0.95 -12.90
N ARG A 115 5.89 1.57 -13.08
CA ARG A 115 5.65 2.94 -12.63
C ARG A 115 4.29 2.99 -11.95
N TYR A 116 4.27 3.43 -10.70
CA TYR A 116 3.04 3.78 -10.02
C TYR A 116 2.52 5.11 -10.59
N GLY A 117 1.21 5.23 -10.76
CA GLY A 117 0.56 6.53 -10.89
C GLY A 117 0.46 7.21 -9.53
N LYS A 118 0.17 8.52 -9.53
CA LYS A 118 -0.24 9.19 -8.29
C LYS A 118 -1.61 8.63 -7.87
N PRO A 119 -1.76 8.11 -6.65
CA PRO A 119 -3.05 7.61 -6.20
C PRO A 119 -4.03 8.76 -5.97
N GLU A 120 -5.30 8.49 -6.22
CA GLU A 120 -6.39 9.36 -5.82
C GLU A 120 -7.09 8.74 -4.61
N PHE A 121 -7.26 9.53 -3.56
CA PHE A 121 -7.95 9.10 -2.34
C PHE A 121 -9.28 9.84 -2.20
N ALA A 122 -10.32 9.10 -1.83
CA ALA A 122 -11.63 9.65 -1.52
C ALA A 122 -12.19 8.97 -0.28
N VAL A 123 -13.04 9.69 0.47
CA VAL A 123 -13.82 9.09 1.57
C VAL A 123 -15.21 8.77 1.03
N VAL A 124 -15.59 7.50 1.06
CA VAL A 124 -16.90 7.00 0.60
C VAL A 124 -17.48 6.13 1.71
N ASP A 125 -18.68 6.47 2.17
CA ASP A 125 -19.36 5.78 3.28
C ASP A 125 -18.50 5.63 4.55
N GLY A 126 -17.72 6.68 4.87
CA GLY A 126 -16.82 6.70 6.03
C GLY A 126 -15.56 5.82 5.89
N LYS A 127 -15.32 5.23 4.72
CA LYS A 127 -14.14 4.40 4.42
C LYS A 127 -13.24 5.09 3.40
N LEU A 128 -11.94 4.83 3.48
CA LEU A 128 -10.99 5.33 2.51
C LEU A 128 -11.10 4.50 1.23
N GLN A 129 -11.22 5.15 0.09
CA GLN A 129 -11.14 4.53 -1.22
C GLN A 129 -9.88 5.04 -1.91
N VAL A 130 -9.13 4.13 -2.52
CA VAL A 130 -7.95 4.47 -3.32
C VAL A 130 -8.19 4.03 -4.75
N THR A 131 -8.03 4.96 -5.68
CA THR A 131 -7.91 4.69 -7.11
C THR A 131 -6.43 4.80 -7.46
N SER A 132 -5.89 3.77 -8.10
CA SER A 132 -4.46 3.62 -8.33
C SER A 132 -4.19 3.12 -9.74
N ARG A 133 -3.08 3.58 -10.32
CA ARG A 133 -2.59 3.12 -11.61
C ARG A 133 -1.21 2.50 -11.44
N MET A 134 -0.91 1.46 -12.21
CA MET A 134 0.44 0.97 -12.36
C MET A 134 0.69 0.55 -13.81
N ASP A 135 1.78 1.06 -14.39
CA ASP A 135 2.20 0.74 -15.74
C ASP A 135 3.42 -0.20 -15.73
N PHE A 136 3.47 -1.10 -16.70
CA PHE A 136 4.57 -2.02 -16.95
C PHE A 136 5.11 -1.82 -18.36
N ARG A 137 6.44 -1.75 -18.49
CA ARG A 137 7.10 -1.73 -19.81
C ARG A 137 8.42 -2.47 -19.78
N ARG A 138 8.91 -2.85 -20.96
CA ARG A 138 10.23 -3.46 -21.12
C ARG A 138 11.29 -2.36 -21.27
N LYS A 139 12.47 -2.56 -20.67
CA LYS A 139 13.62 -1.66 -20.80
C LYS A 139 14.09 -1.50 -22.25
N ASP A 140 13.99 -2.58 -23.04
CA ASP A 140 14.36 -2.59 -24.46
C ASP A 140 13.30 -1.97 -25.38
N LYS A 141 12.22 -1.43 -24.81
CA LYS A 141 11.13 -0.73 -25.51
C LYS A 141 10.43 -1.57 -26.59
N ARG A 142 10.52 -2.90 -26.53
CA ARG A 142 9.60 -3.74 -27.32
C ARG A 142 8.19 -3.64 -26.74
N PRO A 143 7.13 -3.77 -27.56
CA PRO A 143 5.77 -3.87 -27.05
C PRO A 143 5.66 -4.95 -25.97
N MET A 144 4.98 -4.62 -24.89
CA MET A 144 4.59 -5.57 -23.86
C MET A 144 3.46 -6.47 -24.37
N LEU A 145 3.50 -7.75 -24.01
CA LEU A 145 2.37 -8.66 -24.16
C LEU A 145 1.72 -8.89 -22.80
N ILE A 146 0.43 -9.23 -22.78
CA ILE A 146 -0.27 -9.61 -21.54
C ILE A 146 0.50 -10.72 -20.80
N GLY A 147 1.00 -11.72 -21.53
CA GLY A 147 1.79 -12.82 -20.96
C GLY A 147 3.10 -12.41 -20.27
N ASP A 148 3.58 -11.18 -20.49
CA ASP A 148 4.74 -10.63 -19.79
C ASP A 148 4.38 -10.01 -18.43
N LEU A 149 3.09 -9.83 -18.12
CA LEU A 149 2.65 -9.22 -16.87
C LEU A 149 2.90 -10.16 -15.68
N PRO A 150 3.44 -9.62 -14.57
CA PRO A 150 3.74 -10.42 -13.41
C PRO A 150 2.47 -10.73 -12.62
N ILE A 151 2.62 -11.53 -11.57
CA ILE A 151 1.66 -11.55 -10.46
C ILE A 151 1.73 -10.20 -9.76
N ILE A 152 0.58 -9.61 -9.48
CA ILE A 152 0.45 -8.28 -8.89
C ILE A 152 -0.28 -8.42 -7.56
N GLN A 153 0.41 -8.06 -6.48
CA GLN A 153 -0.12 -8.10 -5.11
C GLN A 153 -0.68 -6.74 -4.74
N PHE A 154 -1.73 -6.73 -3.93
CA PHE A 154 -2.35 -5.51 -3.42
C PHE A 154 -2.19 -5.44 -1.90
N GLY A 155 -1.45 -4.44 -1.44
CA GLY A 155 -1.11 -4.21 -0.03
C GLY A 155 -1.98 -3.12 0.60
N TRP A 156 -2.35 -3.35 1.86
CA TRP A 156 -2.92 -2.33 2.75
C TRP A 156 -2.32 -2.55 4.14
N ALA A 157 -1.31 -1.77 4.47
CA ALA A 157 -0.66 -1.81 5.77
C ALA A 157 -0.18 -0.42 6.19
N LEU A 158 0.05 -0.26 7.49
CA LEU A 158 0.59 0.92 8.12
C LEU A 158 1.88 0.53 8.84
N ASN A 159 3.00 1.10 8.41
CA ASN A 159 4.29 0.99 9.09
C ASN A 159 4.36 2.07 10.17
N LEU A 160 4.28 1.65 11.43
CA LEU A 160 4.33 2.52 12.61
C LEU A 160 5.80 2.68 13.00
N MET A 161 6.22 3.94 13.09
CA MET A 161 7.62 4.29 13.30
C MET A 161 7.76 5.14 14.55
N GLN A 162 8.63 4.70 15.45
CA GLN A 162 8.92 5.40 16.70
C GLN A 162 9.88 6.55 16.42
N GLY A 163 9.49 7.75 16.84
CA GLY A 163 10.36 8.91 16.83
C GLY A 163 11.40 8.86 17.93
N HIS A 164 12.48 9.62 17.74
CA HIS A 164 13.50 9.82 18.76
C HIS A 164 13.62 11.31 19.04
N GLU A 165 13.98 11.66 20.28
CA GLU A 165 14.27 13.06 20.63
C GLU A 165 15.32 13.64 19.69
N PHE A 166 15.17 14.94 19.38
CA PHE A 166 16.11 15.66 18.54
C PHE A 166 17.51 15.66 19.19
N SER A 167 18.35 14.76 18.72
CA SER A 167 19.76 14.65 19.06
C SER A 167 20.61 14.88 17.82
N LEU A 168 21.89 15.22 18.03
CA LEU A 168 22.88 15.27 16.96
C LEU A 168 23.74 14.00 17.04
N PRO A 169 23.80 13.18 15.99
CA PRO A 169 23.14 13.32 14.67
C PRO A 169 21.62 13.07 14.73
N LEU A 170 20.88 13.68 13.80
CA LEU A 170 19.44 13.46 13.68
C LEU A 170 19.16 11.97 13.41
N ILE A 171 18.36 11.35 14.27
CA ILE A 171 17.98 9.94 14.16
C ILE A 171 16.62 9.85 13.46
N ALA A 172 16.56 9.16 12.32
CA ALA A 172 15.29 8.90 11.63
C ALA A 172 14.41 7.97 12.47
N PRO A 173 13.07 8.10 12.41
CA PRO A 173 12.15 7.18 13.07
C PRO A 173 12.41 5.73 12.65
N ALA A 174 12.36 4.83 13.63
CA ALA A 174 12.57 3.40 13.40
C ALA A 174 11.23 2.66 13.30
N THR A 175 11.07 1.75 12.33
CA THR A 175 9.91 0.85 12.28
C THR A 175 9.83 0.04 13.58
N ALA A 176 8.71 0.17 14.30
CA ALA A 176 8.39 -0.67 15.45
C ALA A 176 7.55 -1.87 15.01
N VAL A 177 6.52 -1.63 14.20
CA VAL A 177 5.61 -2.68 13.70
C VAL A 177 4.97 -2.26 12.38
N VAL A 178 4.64 -3.24 11.53
CA VAL A 178 3.77 -3.07 10.36
C VAL A 178 2.43 -3.73 10.65
N LEU A 179 1.37 -2.93 10.71
CA LEU A 179 0.00 -3.37 10.92
C LEU A 179 -0.70 -3.50 9.57
N GLY A 180 -1.20 -4.68 9.21
CA GLY A 180 -1.85 -4.88 7.91
C GLY A 180 -3.07 -5.78 7.95
N TYR A 181 -3.76 -5.89 6.81
CA TYR A 181 -5.00 -6.67 6.71
C TYR A 181 -4.80 -8.19 6.56
N ALA A 182 -3.63 -8.61 6.06
CA ALA A 182 -3.31 -10.01 5.83
C ALA A 182 -2.83 -10.69 7.13
N GLU A 183 -2.81 -12.02 7.15
CA GLU A 183 -2.28 -12.80 8.26
C GLU A 183 -0.74 -12.70 8.34
N GLU A 184 -0.19 -13.12 9.48
CA GLU A 184 1.25 -13.08 9.72
C GLU A 184 2.02 -14.20 9.01
N ASP A 185 1.36 -15.32 8.74
CA ASP A 185 1.97 -16.47 8.06
C ASP A 185 2.00 -16.28 6.54
N PHE A 186 2.90 -17.02 5.91
CA PHE A 186 3.08 -16.98 4.46
C PHE A 186 2.58 -18.27 3.81
N VAL A 187 1.95 -18.11 2.67
CA VAL A 187 1.51 -19.21 1.79
C VAL A 187 2.14 -19.05 0.41
N ALA A 188 2.21 -20.15 -0.34
CA ALA A 188 2.60 -20.12 -1.74
C ALA A 188 1.33 -19.99 -2.60
N ALA A 189 1.24 -18.92 -3.38
CA ALA A 189 0.19 -18.71 -4.38
C ALA A 189 0.88 -18.39 -5.71
N GLU A 190 0.57 -19.16 -6.76
CA GLU A 190 1.12 -18.94 -8.11
C GLU A 190 2.67 -18.89 -8.14
N GLY A 191 3.32 -19.74 -7.34
CA GLY A 191 4.80 -19.76 -7.22
C GLY A 191 5.40 -18.54 -6.52
N THR A 192 4.58 -17.65 -5.96
CA THR A 192 5.00 -16.49 -5.17
C THR A 192 4.64 -16.69 -3.70
N ARG A 193 5.58 -16.38 -2.82
CA ARG A 193 5.35 -16.38 -1.37
C ARG A 193 4.66 -15.08 -0.97
N MET A 194 3.45 -15.17 -0.43
CA MET A 194 2.63 -14.02 0.00
C MET A 194 2.10 -14.26 1.41
N ARG A 195 1.68 -13.20 2.11
CA ARG A 195 0.95 -13.37 3.37
C ARG A 195 -0.42 -13.98 3.10
N ARG A 196 -0.89 -14.88 3.96
CA ARG A 196 -2.24 -15.44 3.81
C ARG A 196 -3.26 -14.31 3.93
N GLY A 197 -4.28 -14.31 3.07
CA GLY A 197 -5.26 -13.24 2.93
C GLY A 197 -4.88 -12.14 1.93
N THR A 198 -3.63 -12.07 1.45
CA THR A 198 -3.22 -11.07 0.46
C THR A 198 -4.04 -11.19 -0.83
N ARG A 199 -4.62 -10.08 -1.28
CA ARG A 199 -5.28 -9.91 -2.58
C ARG A 199 -4.24 -9.81 -3.68
N TYR A 200 -4.47 -10.49 -4.78
CA TYR A 200 -3.57 -10.45 -5.92
C TYR A 200 -4.31 -10.75 -7.23
N MET A 201 -3.65 -10.48 -8.35
CA MET A 201 -4.10 -10.92 -9.67
C MET A 201 -2.94 -11.54 -10.45
N VAL A 202 -3.28 -12.49 -11.32
CA VAL A 202 -2.32 -13.15 -12.21
C VAL A 202 -2.27 -12.39 -13.53
N GLY A 203 -1.34 -11.44 -13.65
CA GLY A 203 -1.30 -10.50 -14.77
C GLY A 203 -1.32 -11.17 -16.15
N ARG A 204 -0.58 -12.26 -16.32
CA ARG A 204 -0.51 -13.06 -17.55
C ARG A 204 -1.83 -13.71 -17.99
N GLU A 205 -2.82 -13.79 -17.10
CA GLU A 205 -4.15 -14.39 -17.35
C GLU A 205 -5.24 -13.33 -17.53
N LEU A 206 -4.88 -12.04 -17.47
CA LEU A 206 -5.82 -10.94 -17.69
C LEU A 206 -6.15 -10.76 -19.17
N GLN A 207 -7.14 -9.91 -19.43
CA GLN A 207 -7.51 -9.43 -20.76
C GLN A 207 -7.64 -7.91 -20.72
N PHE A 208 -7.42 -7.23 -21.84
CA PHE A 208 -7.69 -5.79 -21.91
C PHE A 208 -9.18 -5.52 -21.70
N GLY A 209 -9.48 -4.42 -21.01
CA GLY A 209 -10.83 -4.07 -20.58
C GLY A 209 -11.03 -4.25 -19.08
N ALA A 210 -12.27 -4.48 -18.65
CA ALA A 210 -12.63 -4.54 -17.24
C ALA A 210 -11.93 -5.71 -16.53
N ILE A 211 -11.45 -5.43 -15.31
CA ILE A 211 -10.98 -6.44 -14.36
C ILE A 211 -12.17 -6.81 -13.48
N ASN A 212 -12.61 -8.06 -13.60
CA ASN A 212 -13.75 -8.58 -12.84
C ASN A 212 -13.33 -9.01 -11.42
N PRO A 213 -14.24 -8.97 -10.44
CA PRO A 213 -13.93 -9.36 -9.05
C PRO A 213 -13.33 -10.76 -8.92
N GLU A 214 -13.71 -11.71 -9.77
CA GLU A 214 -13.20 -13.09 -9.76
C GLU A 214 -11.72 -13.18 -10.17
N GLN A 215 -11.19 -12.14 -10.84
CA GLN A 215 -9.78 -12.03 -11.20
C GLN A 215 -8.93 -11.46 -10.04
N ILE A 216 -9.57 -11.00 -8.96
CA ILE A 216 -8.92 -10.57 -7.72
C ILE A 216 -8.96 -11.73 -6.73
N LEU A 217 -7.89 -12.51 -6.75
CA LEU A 217 -7.72 -13.70 -5.94
C LEU A 217 -7.27 -13.37 -4.52
N THR A 218 -7.37 -14.35 -3.61
CA THR A 218 -6.85 -14.28 -2.24
C THR A 218 -5.84 -15.39 -2.02
N ALA A 219 -4.67 -15.06 -1.49
CA ALA A 219 -3.67 -16.04 -1.09
C ALA A 219 -4.19 -16.83 0.11
N GLY A 220 -4.44 -18.12 -0.05
CA GLY A 220 -5.15 -18.95 0.92
C GLY A 220 -4.41 -20.23 1.26
#